data_AF-A0A838YKU3-F1
#
_entry.id   AF-A0A838YKU3-F1
#
_cell.length_a   1.000
_cell.length_b   1.000
_cell.length_c   1.000
_cell.angle_alpha   90.00
_cell.angle_beta   90.00
_cell.angle_gamma   90.00
#
_symmetry.space_group_name_H-M   'P 1'
#
loop_
_entity.id
_entity.type
_entity.pdbx_description
1 polymer ?
#
loop_
_entity_poly.entity_id
_entity_poly.type
_entity_poly.pdbx_seq_one_letter_code
_entity_poly.pdbx_strand_id
1 'polypeptide(L)' 'YVGIAIGCTGGKHRSVVMAEEVTKWLKGEKNDAVVLHRDMKES' A
#
# COMPACT_ATOMS: atom_id res chain seq x y z
N TYR A 1 -14.80 3.93 -6.65
CA TYR A 1 -13.63 3.17 -6.14
C TYR A 1 -12.44 3.50 -7.02
N VAL A 2 -11.26 3.70 -6.44
CA VAL A 2 -10.02 4.01 -7.16
C VAL A 2 -8.95 3.00 -6.73
N GLY A 3 -8.22 2.44 -7.69
CA GLY A 3 -7.08 1.55 -7.42
C GLY A 3 -5.76 2.26 -7.68
N ILE A 4 -4.84 2.19 -6.73
CA ILE A 4 -3.48 2.74 -6.83
C ILE A 4 -2.49 1.59 -6.68
N ALA A 5 -1.63 1.39 -7.68
CA ALA A 5 -0.60 0.35 -7.65
C ALA A 5 0.79 0.97 -7.45
N ILE A 6 1.55 0.45 -6.49
CA ILE A 6 2.91 0.88 -6.19
C ILE A 6 3.84 -0.33 -6.29
N GLY A 7 4.84 -0.26 -7.17
CA GLY A 7 5.73 -1.37 -7.48
C GLY A 7 7.21 -1.06 -7.20
N CYS A 8 7.95 -2.07 -6.76
CA CYS A 8 9.40 -2.11 -6.81
C CYS A 8 9.84 -3.49 -7.31
N THR A 9 11.10 -3.66 -7.72
CA THR A 9 11.57 -4.90 -8.38
C THR A 9 11.20 -6.18 -7.63
N GLY A 10 11.34 -6.18 -6.29
CA GLY A 10 11.08 -7.36 -5.46
C GLY A 10 9.74 -7.36 -4.73
N GLY A 11 8.92 -6.32 -4.85
CA GLY A 11 7.58 -6.24 -4.25
C GLY A 11 7.49 -6.24 -2.70
N LYS A 12 8.62 -6.27 -1.97
CA LYS A 12 8.66 -6.58 -0.53
C LYS A 12 9.25 -5.51 0.39
N HIS A 13 9.93 -4.50 -0.16
CA HIS A 13 10.63 -3.48 0.64
C HIS A 13 10.06 -2.09 0.36
N ARG A 14 10.49 -1.45 -0.73
CA ARG A 14 10.13 -0.06 -1.04
C ARG A 14 8.64 0.12 -1.34
N SER A 15 8.06 -0.77 -2.15
CA SER A 15 6.64 -0.71 -2.51
C SER A 15 5.73 -0.91 -1.31
N VAL A 16 6.09 -1.82 -0.39
CA VAL A 16 5.33 -2.10 0.83
C VAL A 16 5.28 -0.86 1.71
N VAL A 17 6.45 -0.29 2.03
CA VAL A 17 6.54 0.91 2.89
C VAL A 17 5.78 2.09 2.28
N MET A 18 5.95 2.33 0.98
CA MET A 18 5.23 3.40 0.28
C MET A 18 3.71 3.20 0.31
N ALA A 19 3.22 1.97 0.09
CA ALA A 19 1.78 1.68 0.11
C ALA A 19 1.16 1.86 1.49
N GLU A 20 1.88 1.49 2.56
CA GLU A 20 1.47 1.74 3.94
C GLU A 20 1.38 3.24 4.24
N GLU A 21 2.41 4.02 3.89
CA GLU A 21 2.42 5.47 4.16
C GLU A 21 1.33 6.22 3.39
N VAL A 22 1.09 5.87 2.12
CA VAL A 22 -0.02 6.44 1.35
C VAL A 22 -1.37 6.11 1.98
N THR A 23 -1.56 4.86 2.41
CA THR A 23 -2.82 4.44 3.07
C THR A 23 -3.04 5.17 4.39
N LYS A 24 -1.98 5.32 5.18
CA LYS A 24 -2.00 6.08 6.44
C LYS A 24 -2.35 7.55 6.21
N TRP A 25 -1.75 8.18 5.19
CA TRP A 25 -2.06 9.56 4.81
C TRP A 25 -3.53 9.70 4.38
N LEU A 26 -4.02 8.81 3.51
CA LEU A 26 -5.42 8.84 3.05
C LEU A 26 -6.42 8.68 4.20
N LYS A 27 -6.14 7.78 5.15
CA LYS A 27 -6.94 7.62 6.37
C LYS A 27 -6.91 8.87 7.25
N GLY A 28 -5.76 9.55 7.34
CA GLY A 28 -5.63 10.85 8.02
C GLY A 28 -6.53 11.93 7.42
N GLU A 29 -6.67 11.92 6.09
CA GLU A 29 -7.59 12.78 5.33
C GLU A 29 -9.05 12.31 5.38
N LYS A 30 -9.39 11.34 6.25
CA LYS A 30 -10.73 10.74 6.42
C LYS A 30 -11.26 9.99 5.18
N ASN A 31 -10.38 9.54 4.29
CA ASN A 31 -10.76 8.63 3.21
C ASN A 31 -10.82 7.19 3.70
N ASP A 32 -11.76 6.42 3.16
CA ASP A 32 -11.77 4.96 3.33
C ASP A 32 -10.73 4.34 2.38
N ALA A 33 -9.67 3.78 2.96
CA ALA A 33 -8.53 3.25 2.23
C ALA A 33 -8.08 1.90 2.80
N VAL A 34 -7.83 0.95 1.89
CA VAL A 34 -7.32 -0.39 2.17
C VAL A 34 -6.04 -0.64 1.38
N VAL A 35 -5.13 -1.42 1.96
CA VAL A 35 -3.85 -1.78 1.34
C VAL A 35 -3.77 -3.30 1.14
N LEU A 36 -3.22 -3.72 0.01
CA LEU A 36 -2.99 -5.12 -0.32
C LEU A 36 -1.58 -5.30 -0.87
N HIS A 37 -0.82 -6.23 -0.29
CA HIS A 37 0.57 -6.50 -0.64
C HIS A 37 0.69 -7.80 -1.42
N ARG A 38 0.58 -7.72 -2.76
CA ARG A 38 0.57 -8.90 -3.65
C ARG A 38 1.75 -9.86 -3.43
N ASP A 39 2.95 -9.31 -3.23
CA ASP A 39 4.20 -10.07 -3.20
C ASP A 39 4.66 -10.43 -1.76
N MET A 40 3.88 -10.05 -0.73
CA MET A 40 4.06 -10.54 0.64
C MET A 40 3.24 -11.81 0.85
N LYS A 41 3.89 -12.86 1.33
CA LYS A 41 3.19 -14.05 1.85
C LYS A 41 2.66 -13.71 3.25
N GLU A 42 1.48 -14.21 3.59
CA GLU A 42 0.86 -14.03 4.91
C GLU A 42 1.87 -14.38 6.02
N SER A 43 2.04 -13.49 6.99
CA SER A 43 2.67 -13.81 8.28
C SER A 43 1.60 -14.20 9.28
#